data_AF-A0A1V1NYC4-F1
#
_entry.id   AF-A0A1V1NYC4-F1
#
_cell.length_a   1.000
_cell.length_b   1.000
_cell.length_c   1.000
_cell.angle_alpha   90.00
_cell.angle_beta   90.00
_cell.angle_gamma   90.00
#
_symmetry.space_group_name_H-M   'P 1'
#
loop_
_entity.id
_entity.type
_entity.pdbx_description
1 polymer ?
#
loop_
_entity_poly.entity_id
_entity_poly.type
_entity_poly.pdbx_seq_one_letter_code
_entity_poly.pdbx_strand_id
1 'polypeptide(L)'
;RSKHITACDFDPKAIETARLKNSAQNISFVLADIRDNMPAGQFENIIWDGAIEHFTLAEIENILENIKKSADTKWYFKCLYNCRKIRRKIIISS
;
A
#
# COMPACT_ATOMS: atom_id res chain seq x y z
N ARG A 1 3.50 -11.06 13.93
CA ARG A 1 4.49 -10.36 13.09
C ARG A 1 4.44 -11.11 11.71
N SER A 2 3.91 -10.56 10.59
CA SER A 2 3.92 -10.99 9.15
C SER A 2 5.27 -11.14 8.42
N LYS A 3 5.49 -12.26 7.74
CA LYS A 3 6.81 -12.72 7.28
C LYS A 3 7.48 -11.84 6.23
N HIS A 4 6.73 -11.21 5.33
CA HIS A 4 7.22 -10.28 4.32
C HIS A 4 6.28 -9.08 4.20
N ILE A 5 6.79 -7.93 3.78
CA ILE A 5 6.03 -6.71 3.56
C ILE A 5 6.50 -6.08 2.26
N THR A 6 5.55 -5.73 1.39
CA THR A 6 5.79 -4.86 0.24
C THR A 6 5.16 -3.51 0.54
N ALA A 7 5.95 -2.46 0.69
CA ALA A 7 5.46 -1.08 0.83
C ALA A 7 5.71 -0.34 -0.48
N CYS A 8 4.72 0.37 -0.99
CA CYS A 8 4.86 1.12 -2.23
C CYS A 8 4.30 2.54 -2.12
N ASP A 9 4.87 3.43 -2.89
CA ASP A 9 4.49 4.84 -2.96
C ASP A 9 4.93 5.38 -4.33
N PHE A 10 4.24 6.38 -4.85
CA PHE A 10 4.65 7.03 -6.10
C PHE A 10 5.70 8.13 -5.85
N ASP A 11 5.77 8.69 -4.64
CA ASP A 11 6.75 9.71 -4.28
C ASP A 11 8.11 9.07 -3.94
N PRO A 12 9.16 9.32 -4.74
CA PRO A 12 10.50 8.82 -4.43
C PRO A 12 11.04 9.33 -3.08
N LYS A 13 10.65 10.53 -2.63
CA LYS A 13 11.09 11.07 -1.33
C LYS A 13 10.45 10.33 -0.15
N ALA A 14 9.20 9.91 -0.30
CA ALA A 14 8.51 9.08 0.69
C ALA A 14 9.21 7.71 0.82
N ILE A 15 9.52 7.07 -0.31
CA ILE A 15 10.28 5.81 -0.33
C ILE A 15 11.67 5.95 0.30
N GLU A 16 12.41 7.01 -0.03
CA GLU A 16 13.72 7.28 0.57
C GLU A 16 13.61 7.44 2.09
N THR A 17 12.68 8.28 2.53
CA THR A 17 12.42 8.50 3.96
C THR A 17 12.05 7.21 4.67
N ALA A 18 11.22 6.36 4.05
CA ALA A 18 10.78 5.09 4.61
C ALA A 18 11.94 4.10 4.77
N ARG A 19 12.84 4.03 3.76
CA ARG A 19 14.07 3.22 3.83
C ARG A 19 15.00 3.69 4.94
N LEU A 20 15.17 5.02 5.10
CA LEU A 20 16.02 5.59 6.14
C LEU A 20 15.48 5.34 7.55
N LYS A 21 14.15 5.43 7.73
CA LYS A 21 13.52 5.31 9.06
C LYS A 21 13.18 3.87 9.46
N ASN A 22 13.21 2.92 8.54
CA ASN A 22 12.83 1.54 8.80
C ASN A 22 13.72 0.55 8.06
N SER A 23 14.68 -0.01 8.80
CA SER A 23 15.67 -0.97 8.32
C SER A 23 15.28 -2.44 8.54
N ALA A 24 13.99 -2.73 8.75
CA ALA A 24 13.53 -4.10 8.94
C ALA A 24 13.77 -4.94 7.66
N GLN A 25 14.52 -6.03 7.80
CA GLN A 25 14.94 -6.89 6.68
C GLN A 25 13.78 -7.59 5.95
N ASN A 26 12.59 -7.60 6.55
CA ASN A 26 11.42 -8.26 6.00
C ASN A 26 10.51 -7.28 5.21
N ILE A 27 11.03 -6.13 4.80
CA ILE A 27 10.30 -5.07 4.10
C ILE A 27 11.00 -4.72 2.79
N SER A 28 10.25 -4.76 1.71
CA SER A 28 10.64 -4.30 0.38
C SER A 28 9.93 -2.98 0.08
N PHE A 29 10.69 -1.94 -0.25
CA PHE A 29 10.13 -0.64 -0.64
C PHE A 29 10.19 -0.45 -2.15
N VAL A 30 9.02 -0.29 -2.77
CA VAL A 30 8.82 -0.23 -4.22
C VAL A 30 8.31 1.16 -4.62
N LEU A 31 9.00 1.83 -5.53
CA LEU A 31 8.47 3.05 -6.15
C LEU A 31 7.45 2.63 -7.22
N ALA A 32 6.17 2.86 -6.97
CA ALA A 32 5.10 2.45 -7.86
C ALA A 32 3.86 3.31 -7.68
N ASP A 33 3.26 3.70 -8.81
CA ASP A 33 1.91 4.24 -8.86
C ASP A 33 0.91 3.09 -8.93
N ILE A 34 0.01 2.99 -7.96
CA ILE A 34 -0.95 1.89 -7.88
C ILE A 34 -2.07 1.95 -8.91
N ARG A 35 -2.20 3.06 -9.64
CA ARG A 35 -3.15 3.17 -10.76
C ARG A 35 -2.80 2.21 -11.88
N ASP A 36 -1.51 2.14 -12.20
CA ASP A 36 -1.02 1.40 -13.37
C ASP A 36 -0.01 0.29 -13.01
N ASN A 37 0.68 0.42 -11.88
CA ASN A 37 1.81 -0.42 -11.49
C ASN A 37 1.63 -1.01 -10.08
N MET A 38 0.42 -1.45 -9.73
CA MET A 38 0.17 -2.09 -8.44
C MET A 38 1.07 -3.33 -8.27
N PRO A 39 1.76 -3.51 -7.11
CA PRO A 39 2.60 -4.67 -6.88
C PRO A 39 1.85 -5.99 -7.08
N ALA A 40 2.39 -6.84 -7.96
CA ALA A 40 1.84 -8.16 -8.22
C ALA A 40 2.15 -9.14 -7.08
N GLY A 41 1.23 -10.07 -6.82
CA GLY A 41 1.37 -11.11 -5.81
C GLY A 41 0.07 -11.35 -5.05
N GLN A 42 0.02 -12.46 -4.32
CA GLN A 42 -1.06 -12.73 -3.36
C GLN A 42 -0.65 -12.24 -1.98
N PHE A 43 -1.54 -11.47 -1.36
CA PHE A 43 -1.31 -10.88 -0.05
C PHE A 43 -2.39 -11.33 0.92
N GLU A 44 -1.95 -11.83 2.08
CA GLU A 44 -2.85 -12.17 3.19
C GLU A 44 -3.57 -10.93 3.74
N ASN A 45 -2.90 -9.77 3.69
CA ASN A 45 -3.38 -8.50 4.20
C ASN A 45 -2.94 -7.35 3.27
N ILE A 46 -3.90 -6.67 2.68
CA ILE A 46 -3.68 -5.42 1.93
C ILE A 46 -4.17 -4.25 2.78
N ILE A 47 -3.34 -3.21 2.89
CA ILE A 47 -3.71 -1.97 3.57
C ILE A 47 -3.50 -0.80 2.61
N TRP A 48 -4.60 -0.11 2.33
CA TRP A 48 -4.56 1.12 1.55
C TRP A 48 -4.78 2.29 2.51
N ASP A 49 -3.78 3.16 2.57
CA ASP A 49 -3.64 4.29 3.50
C ASP A 49 -3.39 5.57 2.69
N GLY A 50 -4.22 5.79 1.67
CA GLY A 50 -4.12 6.90 0.72
C GLY A 50 -5.33 7.83 0.76
N ALA A 51 -5.11 9.08 0.36
CA ALA A 51 -6.15 10.09 0.19
C ALA A 51 -6.98 9.78 -1.06
N ILE A 52 -8.25 9.38 -0.87
CA ILE A 52 -9.14 8.97 -1.97
C ILE A 52 -9.49 10.14 -2.89
N GLU A 53 -9.37 11.38 -2.39
CA GLU A 53 -9.63 12.63 -3.11
C GLU A 53 -8.68 12.89 -4.29
N HIS A 54 -7.55 12.17 -4.37
CA HIS A 54 -6.61 12.27 -5.48
C HIS A 54 -6.96 11.36 -6.66
N PHE A 55 -8.03 10.58 -6.56
CA PHE A 55 -8.43 9.61 -7.57
C PHE A 55 -9.82 9.93 -8.12
N THR A 56 -9.98 9.72 -9.41
CA THR A 56 -11.29 9.66 -10.06
C THR A 56 -12.04 8.39 -9.62
N LEU A 57 -13.37 8.38 -9.78
CA LEU A 57 -14.18 7.21 -9.44
C LEU A 57 -13.72 5.95 -10.19
N ALA A 58 -13.41 6.09 -11.49
CA ALA A 58 -12.94 4.98 -12.31
C ALA A 58 -11.58 4.44 -11.84
N GLU A 59 -10.65 5.32 -11.41
CA GLU A 59 -9.37 4.89 -10.83
C GLU A 59 -9.58 4.17 -9.50
N ILE A 60 -10.47 4.66 -8.64
CA ILE A 60 -10.81 4.00 -7.37
C ILE A 60 -11.36 2.61 -7.62
N GLU A 61 -12.32 2.48 -8.55
CA GLU A 61 -12.90 1.19 -8.93
C GLU A 61 -11.83 0.22 -9.43
N ASN A 62 -10.94 0.67 -10.34
CA ASN A 62 -9.84 -0.14 -10.84
C ASN A 62 -8.87 -0.58 -9.73
N ILE A 63 -8.51 0.34 -8.82
CA ILE A 63 -7.65 0.03 -7.67
C ILE A 63 -8.31 -1.01 -6.77
N LEU A 64 -9.61 -0.85 -6.46
CA LEU A 64 -10.35 -1.80 -5.62
C LEU A 64 -10.48 -3.18 -6.27
N GLU A 65 -10.71 -3.23 -7.59
CA GLU A 65 -10.71 -4.49 -8.33
C GLU A 65 -9.36 -5.21 -8.26
N ASN A 66 -8.28 -4.45 -8.44
CA ASN A 66 -6.92 -4.99 -8.37
C ASN A 66 -6.60 -5.49 -6.96
N ILE A 67 -6.95 -4.73 -5.91
CA ILE A 67 -6.82 -5.18 -4.51
C ILE A 67 -7.59 -6.49 -4.29
N LYS A 68 -8.81 -6.60 -4.81
CA LYS A 68 -9.64 -7.81 -4.66
C LYS A 68 -9.02 -9.03 -5.34
N LYS A 69 -8.38 -8.86 -6.49
CA LYS A 69 -7.67 -9.94 -7.22
C LYS A 69 -6.40 -10.41 -6.50
N SER A 70 -5.73 -9.49 -5.80
CA SER A 70 -4.47 -9.75 -5.10
C SER A 70 -4.63 -10.12 -3.62
N ALA A 71 -5.86 -10.10 -3.08
CA ALA A 71 -6.15 -10.42 -1.69
C ALA A 71 -6.62 -11.87 -1.53
N ASP A 72 -5.92 -12.64 -0.71
CA ASP A 72 -6.28 -14.05 -0.44
C ASP A 72 -7.41 -14.20 0.58
N THR A 73 -7.50 -13.31 1.57
CA THR A 73 -8.42 -13.52 2.71
C THR A 73 -8.91 -12.24 3.36
N LYS A 74 -8.04 -11.25 3.58
CA LYS A 74 -8.40 -10.02 4.29
C LYS A 74 -7.77 -8.81 3.61
N TRP A 75 -8.56 -7.76 3.47
CA TRP A 75 -8.06 -6.44 3.10
C TRP A 75 -8.71 -5.41 4.00
N TYR A 76 -7.94 -4.39 4.34
CA TYR A 76 -8.35 -3.32 5.23
C TYR A 76 -8.18 -2.01 4.48
N PHE A 77 -9.31 -1.37 4.20
CA PHE A 77 -9.31 -0.02 3.69
C PHE A 77 -9.30 0.96 4.87
N LYS A 78 -8.26 1.79 4.96
CA LYS A 78 -8.22 2.87 5.93
C LYS A 78 -8.23 4.19 5.16
N CYS A 79 -9.43 4.73 4.95
CA CYS A 79 -9.57 6.11 4.49
C CYS A 79 -9.18 7.03 5.66
N LEU A 80 -8.07 7.75 5.51
CA LEU A 80 -7.61 8.68 6.53
C LEU A 80 -8.24 10.07 6.35
N TYR A 81 -9.26 10.37 7.13
CA TYR A 81 -9.12 11.53 8.01
C TYR A 81 -8.29 11.09 9.23
N ASN A 82 -6.96 11.19 9.09
CA ASN A 82 -5.95 11.24 10.17
C ASN A 82 -6.04 10.19 11.32
N CYS A 83 -5.27 9.10 11.29
CA CYS A 83 -5.00 8.29 12.50
C CYS A 83 -3.83 7.29 12.38
N ARG A 84 -3.00 7.25 13.43
CA ARG A 84 -1.75 6.50 13.60
C ARG A 84 -1.92 4.98 13.83
N LYS A 85 -0.89 4.21 13.44
CA LYS A 85 -0.48 2.84 13.81
C LYS A 85 -1.40 1.65 13.46
N ILE A 86 -0.98 0.79 12.51
CA ILE A 86 -1.31 -0.66 12.46
C ILE A 86 -0.10 -1.47 11.94
N ARG A 87 0.08 -2.69 12.46
CA ARG A 87 1.21 -3.62 12.26
C ARG A 87 1.09 -4.44 10.97
N ARG A 88 2.18 -4.43 10.19
CA ARG A 88 2.51 -5.23 8.99
C ARG A 88 1.43 -5.22 7.90
N LYS A 89 1.76 -4.47 6.86
CA LYS A 89 0.88 -3.70 5.97
C LYS A 89 1.57 -3.68 4.61
N ILE A 90 0.87 -3.94 3.50
CA ILE A 90 1.17 -3.08 2.35
C ILE A 90 0.84 -1.67 2.83
N ILE A 91 1.80 -0.76 2.82
CA ILE A 91 1.49 0.66 2.95
C ILE A 91 1.61 1.15 1.54
N ILE A 92 0.46 1.38 0.91
CA ILE A 92 0.38 2.25 -0.24
C ILE A 92 0.19 3.64 0.34
N SER A 93 1.27 4.41 0.45
CA SER A 93 1.16 5.85 0.68
C SER A 93 1.40 6.58 -0.64
N SER A 94 0.98 7.84 -0.66
CA SER A 94 1.16 8.85 -1.70
C SER A 94 2.03 9.97 -1.15
#